data_AF-A0A419WMS6-F1
#
_entry.id   AF-A0A419WMS6-F1
#
_cell.length_a   1.000
_cell.length_b   1.000
_cell.length_c   1.000
_cell.angle_alpha   90.00
_cell.angle_beta   90.00
_cell.angle_gamma   90.00
#
_symmetry.space_group_name_H-M   'P 1'
#
loop_
_entity.id
_entity.type
_entity.pdbx_description
1 polymer ?
#
loop_
_entity_poly.entity_id
_entity_poly.type
_entity_poly.pdbx_seq_one_letter_code
_entity_poly.pdbx_strand_id
1 'polypeptide(L)'
;MKKQYYFASIGAEYCYTKEYFIERMKQEGLEEIEVYKAVPDTEKGIFWCKAIQECGVDSSSSCGTKNCEDYEPRNGKNGCCKHYSTRVYRWGEAVKLTLN
;
A
#
# COMPACT_ATOMS: atom_id res chain seq x y z
N MET A 1 13.02 -11.30 7.53
CA MET A 1 13.20 -9.83 7.38
C MET A 1 11.86 -9.19 7.09
N LYS A 2 11.57 -8.01 7.65
CA LYS A 2 10.40 -7.22 7.23
C LYS A 2 10.64 -6.70 5.81
N LYS A 3 9.65 -6.85 4.92
CA LYS A 3 9.72 -6.32 3.56
C LYS A 3 9.60 -4.79 3.65
N GLN A 4 10.56 -4.08 3.05
CA GLN A 4 10.55 -2.62 2.98
C GLN A 4 9.89 -2.20 1.66
N TYR A 5 9.01 -1.21 1.74
CA TYR A 5 8.36 -0.59 0.58
C TYR A 5 8.81 0.87 0.44
N TYR A 6 8.58 1.45 -0.73
CA TYR A 6 8.96 2.82 -1.06
C TYR A 6 7.88 3.47 -1.92
N PHE A 7 7.72 4.78 -1.76
CA PHE A 7 6.87 5.63 -2.58
C PHE A 7 7.71 6.35 -3.64
N ALA A 8 7.17 6.51 -4.84
CA ALA A 8 7.87 7.17 -5.94
C ALA A 8 8.06 8.69 -5.71
N SER A 9 7.15 9.31 -4.95
CA SER A 9 7.17 10.73 -4.63
C SER A 9 6.32 11.02 -3.39
N ILE A 10 6.45 12.23 -2.84
CA ILE A 10 5.45 12.77 -1.92
C ILE A 10 4.13 12.92 -2.68
N GLY A 11 3.02 12.51 -2.06
CA GLY A 11 1.70 12.47 -2.70
C GLY A 11 1.38 11.16 -3.43
N ALA A 12 2.36 10.26 -3.62
CA ALA A 12 2.07 8.93 -4.19
C ALA A 12 1.22 8.11 -3.22
N GLU A 13 0.12 7.55 -3.71
CA GLU A 13 -0.82 6.72 -2.93
C GLU A 13 -0.34 5.28 -2.76
N TYR A 14 0.45 4.80 -3.72
CA TYR A 14 0.93 3.43 -3.76
C TYR A 14 2.42 3.34 -3.42
N CYS A 15 2.76 2.34 -2.61
CA CYS A 15 4.14 1.97 -2.33
C CYS A 15 4.49 0.62 -2.95
N TYR A 16 5.72 0.50 -3.44
CA TYR A 16 6.22 -0.69 -4.10
C TYR A 16 7.51 -1.17 -3.46
N THR A 17 7.93 -2.38 -3.83
CA THR A 17 9.17 -2.94 -3.30
C THR A 17 10.39 -2.32 -3.99
N LYS A 18 11.58 -2.53 -3.44
CA LYS A 18 12.82 -2.10 -4.10
C LYS A 18 12.93 -2.68 -5.51
N GLU A 19 12.57 -3.94 -5.70
CA GLU A 19 12.67 -4.64 -6.99
C GLU A 19 11.83 -3.96 -8.07
N TYR A 20 10.64 -3.47 -7.74
CA TYR A 20 9.82 -2.70 -8.68
C TYR A 20 10.56 -1.46 -9.20
N PHE A 21 11.19 -0.69 -8.30
CA PHE A 21 11.94 0.50 -8.71
C PHE A 21 13.20 0.15 -9.50
N ILE A 22 13.90 -0.93 -9.15
CA ILE A 22 15.05 -1.42 -9.91
C ILE A 22 14.66 -1.81 -11.34
N GLU A 23 13.55 -2.53 -11.52
CA GLU A 23 13.06 -2.88 -12.86
C GLU A 23 12.63 -1.64 -13.65
N ARG A 24 11.95 -0.69 -12.99
CA ARG A 24 11.60 0.60 -13.59
C ARG A 24 12.84 1.38 -14.05
N MET A 25 13.88 1.47 -13.22
CA MET A 25 15.14 2.12 -13.56
C MET A 25 15.80 1.49 -14.80
N LYS A 26 15.83 0.16 -14.89
CA LYS A 26 16.35 -0.54 -16.08
C LYS A 26 15.55 -0.22 -17.34
N GLN A 27 14.22 -0.17 -17.24
CA GLN A 27 13.34 0.15 -18.36
C GLN A 27 13.49 1.61 -18.82
N GLU A 28 13.70 2.53 -17.88
CA GLU A 28 13.83 3.97 -18.14
C GLU A 28 15.29 4.41 -18.40
N GLY A 29 16.27 3.52 -18.26
CA GLY A 29 17.70 3.84 -18.43
C GLY A 29 18.28 4.73 -17.33
N LEU A 30 17.77 4.62 -16.09
CA LEU A 30 18.22 5.40 -14.93
C LEU A 30 19.25 4.62 -14.11
N GLU A 31 20.34 5.27 -13.72
CA GLU A 31 21.36 4.68 -12.82
C GLU A 31 21.00 4.84 -11.33
N GLU A 32 20.31 5.93 -10.99
CA GLU A 32 19.79 6.22 -9.65
C GLU A 32 18.36 6.78 -9.70
N ILE A 33 17.60 6.56 -8.62
CA ILE A 33 16.27 7.15 -8.41
C ILE A 33 16.08 7.51 -6.95
N GLU A 34 15.52 8.70 -6.70
CA GLU A 34 15.09 9.09 -5.35
C GLU A 34 13.68 8.56 -5.08
N VAL A 35 13.51 7.90 -3.94
CA VAL A 35 12.22 7.35 -3.46
C VAL A 35 12.06 7.63 -1.97
N TYR A 36 10.85 7.52 -1.45
CA TYR A 36 10.55 7.78 -0.04
C TYR A 36 10.29 6.47 0.67
N LYS A 37 10.96 6.19 1.79
CA LYS A 37 10.70 4.97 2.56
C LYS A 37 9.24 4.92 3.00
N ALA A 38 8.58 3.80 2.77
CA ALA A 38 7.25 3.57 3.32
C ALA A 38 7.37 3.21 4.81
N VAL A 39 6.87 4.10 5.66
CA VAL A 39 6.84 3.91 7.12
C VAL A 39 5.44 3.45 7.49
N PRO A 40 5.27 2.38 8.29
CA PRO A 40 3.95 1.96 8.76
C PRO A 40 3.22 3.14 9.38
N ASP A 41 2.02 3.41 8.86
CA ASP A 41 1.18 4.45 9.41
C ASP A 41 0.31 3.85 10.52
N THR A 42 0.21 4.58 11.62
CA THR A 42 -0.61 4.22 12.78
C THR A 42 -1.81 5.14 12.94
N GLU A 43 -1.95 6.14 12.06
CA GLU A 43 -3.13 6.98 12.02
C GLU A 43 -4.37 6.14 11.72
N LYS A 44 -5.40 6.35 12.54
CA LYS A 44 -6.68 5.67 12.41
C LYS A 44 -7.53 6.42 11.41
N GLY A 45 -8.21 5.70 10.52
CA GLY A 45 -9.14 6.30 9.56
C GLY A 45 -8.92 5.90 8.11
N ILE A 46 -7.88 5.11 7.80
CA ILE A 46 -7.67 4.53 6.48
C ILE A 46 -7.44 3.02 6.60
N PHE A 47 -7.99 2.27 5.66
CA PHE A 47 -7.69 0.85 5.49
C PHE A 47 -7.27 0.57 4.04
N TRP A 48 -6.53 -0.52 3.85
CA TRP A 48 -6.18 -1.06 2.56
C TRP A 48 -7.07 -2.26 2.23
N CYS A 49 -7.72 -2.23 1.07
CA CYS A 49 -8.47 -3.37 0.54
C CYS A 49 -7.59 -4.22 -0.37
N LYS A 50 -7.30 -5.46 0.03
CA LYS A 50 -6.47 -6.39 -0.75
C LYS A 50 -7.14 -6.92 -2.03
N ALA A 51 -8.46 -6.81 -2.16
CA ALA A 51 -9.19 -7.28 -3.35
C ALA A 51 -9.00 -6.31 -4.51
N ILE A 52 -9.43 -5.06 -4.31
CA ILE A 52 -9.36 -4.01 -5.33
C ILE A 52 -8.02 -3.26 -5.34
N GLN A 53 -7.16 -3.50 -4.33
CA GLN A 53 -5.87 -2.85 -4.16
C GLN A 53 -5.98 -1.32 -4.08
N GLU A 54 -6.87 -0.83 -3.20
CA GLU A 54 -7.07 0.60 -2.97
C GLU A 54 -7.18 0.91 -1.47
N CYS A 55 -6.88 2.17 -1.13
CA CYS A 55 -7.13 2.72 0.20
C CYS A 55 -8.59 3.22 0.30
N GLY A 56 -9.23 2.93 1.43
CA GLY A 56 -10.55 3.46 1.75
C GLY A 56 -10.56 4.13 3.12
N VAL A 57 -11.52 5.03 3.36
CA VAL A 57 -11.73 5.62 4.67
C VAL A 57 -12.28 4.56 5.62
N ASP A 58 -11.67 4.34 6.77
CA ASP A 58 -12.13 3.41 7.78
C ASP A 58 -13.35 3.99 8.51
N SER A 59 -14.54 3.65 8.00
CA SER A 59 -15.84 4.08 8.53
C SER A 59 -16.81 2.90 8.49
N SER A 60 -17.88 2.95 9.29
CA SER A 60 -18.88 1.87 9.34
C SER A 60 -19.59 1.61 8.00
N SER A 61 -19.44 2.50 7.02
CA SER A 61 -20.10 2.43 5.71
C SER A 61 -19.17 2.05 4.54
N SER A 62 -17.85 1.96 4.73
CA SER A 62 -16.90 1.83 3.61
C SER A 62 -16.50 0.39 3.28
N CYS A 63 -16.38 -0.49 4.27
CA CYS A 63 -16.05 -1.90 4.08
C CYS A 63 -17.02 -2.78 4.87
N GLY A 64 -17.41 -3.92 4.31
CA GLY A 64 -18.35 -4.83 4.95
C GLY A 64 -19.81 -4.63 4.58
N THR A 65 -20.08 -3.78 3.59
CA THR A 65 -21.40 -3.59 3.01
C THR A 65 -21.73 -4.72 2.02
N LYS A 66 -22.97 -5.22 2.02
CA LYS A 66 -23.44 -6.25 1.06
C LYS A 66 -23.36 -5.84 -0.41
N ASN A 67 -23.13 -4.56 -0.68
CA ASN A 67 -23.05 -3.99 -2.04
C ASN A 67 -21.64 -4.09 -2.64
N CYS A 68 -20.67 -4.66 -1.93
CA CYS A 68 -19.34 -4.93 -2.45
C CYS A 68 -19.29 -6.36 -2.98
N GLU A 69 -19.00 -6.52 -4.27
CA GLU A 69 -18.95 -7.84 -4.94
C GLU A 69 -17.85 -8.74 -4.38
N ASP A 70 -16.74 -8.15 -3.92
CA ASP A 70 -15.61 -8.85 -3.30
C ASP A 70 -15.75 -9.05 -1.78
N TYR A 71 -16.92 -8.76 -1.20
CA TYR A 71 -17.10 -8.87 0.25
C TYR A 71 -17.06 -10.34 0.71
N GLU A 72 -15.98 -10.70 1.40
CA GLU A 72 -15.84 -12.01 2.02
C GLU A 72 -15.50 -11.89 3.52
N PRO A 73 -16.49 -12.05 4.42
CA PRO A 73 -16.27 -11.91 5.86
C PRO A 73 -15.32 -12.96 6.40
N ARG A 74 -14.43 -12.57 7.33
CA ARG A 74 -13.44 -13.49 7.94
C ARG A 74 -14.06 -14.69 8.66
N ASN A 75 -15.31 -14.55 9.13
CA ASN A 75 -16.06 -15.60 9.82
C ASN A 75 -17.06 -16.34 8.91
N GLY A 76 -17.10 -16.03 7.61
CA GLY A 76 -18.04 -16.60 6.64
C GLY A 76 -19.51 -16.18 6.79
N LYS A 77 -19.82 -15.25 7.71
CA LYS A 77 -21.20 -14.80 7.99
C LYS A 77 -21.36 -13.27 7.87
N ASN A 78 -20.57 -12.50 8.62
CA ASN A 78 -20.68 -11.04 8.70
C ASN A 78 -19.42 -10.39 9.32
N GLY A 79 -19.41 -9.06 9.43
CA GLY A 79 -18.33 -8.31 10.07
C GLY A 79 -17.18 -8.00 9.11
N CYS A 80 -15.96 -7.92 9.66
CA CYS A 80 -14.79 -7.45 8.91
C CYS A 80 -14.43 -8.40 7.75
N CYS A 81 -14.25 -7.83 6.56
CA CYS A 81 -13.83 -8.55 5.35
C CYS A 81 -12.41 -9.13 5.49
N LYS A 82 -12.11 -10.26 4.84
CA LYS A 82 -10.75 -10.83 4.79
C LYS A 82 -9.77 -9.94 4.02
N HIS A 83 -10.28 -9.15 3.08
CA HIS A 83 -9.50 -8.22 2.27
C HIS A 83 -9.13 -6.94 3.02
N TYR A 84 -9.80 -6.63 4.13
CA TYR A 84 -9.52 -5.46 4.95
C TYR A 84 -8.18 -5.58 5.67
N SER A 85 -7.35 -4.55 5.57
CA SER A 85 -6.04 -4.45 6.20
C SER A 85 -5.82 -3.06 6.77
N THR A 86 -5.41 -2.97 8.04
CA THR A 86 -4.96 -1.70 8.65
C THR A 86 -3.47 -1.42 8.39
N ARG A 87 -2.80 -2.26 7.59
CA ARG A 87 -1.40 -2.05 7.21
C ARG A 87 -1.35 -1.05 6.07
N VAL A 88 -1.33 0.21 6.43
CA VAL A 88 -1.12 1.36 5.56
C VAL A 88 0.26 1.96 5.84
N TYR A 89 0.74 2.79 4.92
CA TYR A 89 2.05 3.42 5.01
C TYR A 89 1.95 4.90 4.67
N ARG A 90 2.83 5.68 5.27
CA ARG A 90 3.04 7.10 4.95
C ARG A 90 4.45 7.32 4.42
N TRP A 91 4.65 8.46 3.76
CA TRP A 91 5.97 8.88 3.29
C TRP A 91 6.90 9.11 4.48
N GLY A 92 8.06 8.45 4.43
CA GLY A 92 9.18 8.64 5.35
C GLY A 92 10.30 9.45 4.70
N GLU A 93 11.53 9.18 5.11
CA GLU A 93 12.72 9.83 4.54
C GLU A 93 12.93 9.47 3.06
N ALA A 94 13.44 10.45 2.32
CA ALA A 94 13.92 10.25 0.96
C ALA A 94 15.23 9.44 0.98
N VAL A 95 15.37 8.50 0.05
CA VAL A 95 16.57 7.69 -0.16
C VAL A 95 16.82 7.51 -1.64
N LYS A 96 18.09 7.42 -2.01
CA LYS A 96 18.50 7.04 -3.37
C LYS A 96 18.65 5.53 -3.48
N LEU A 97 18.02 4.95 -4.50
CA LEU A 97 18.28 3.59 -4.94
C LEU A 97 19.20 3.63 -6.16
N THR A 98 20.16 2.71 -6.21
CA THR A 98 21.11 2.55 -7.31
C THR A 98 20.98 1.16 -7.93
N LEU A 99 21.22 1.04 -9.24
CA LEU A 99 21.48 -0.23 -9.91
C LEU A 99 22.89 -0.67 -9.53
N ASN A 100 23.04 -1.46 -8.47
CA ASN A 100 24.33 -2.11 -8.20
C ASN A 100 24.59 -3.22 -9.21
#